data_AF-A0A519WMS9-F1
#
_entry.id   AF-A0A519WMS9-F1
#
_cell.length_a   1.000
_cell.length_b   1.000
_cell.length_c   1.000
_cell.angle_alpha   90.00
_cell.angle_beta   90.00
_cell.angle_gamma   90.00
#
_symmetry.space_group_name_H-M   'P 1'
#
loop_
_entity.id
_entity.type
_entity.pdbx_description
1 polymer ?
#
loop_
_entity_poly.entity_id
_entity_poly.type
_entity_poly.pdbx_seq_one_letter_code
_entity_poly.pdbx_strand_id
1 'polypeptide(L)'
;LQCLSNVPPLTEYFVSGAFKRDLNRTGGKCRGNLATEYAALLSKMWRATSGAAHPGRVKSVIGAAESRFMGCEQQDAQEFLQIVTERLGDEYHAGKKVRGQARKKHAVAANDASQLSLDHTKTPDELDRSEETINKRTTWHQQQQLK
;
A
#
# COMPACT_ATOMS: atom_id res chain seq x y z
N LEU A 1 -20.65 17.30 -5.80
CA LEU A 1 -19.61 17.20 -6.88
C LEU A 1 -19.01 18.56 -7.21
N GLN A 2 -19.81 19.56 -7.59
CA GLN A 2 -19.29 20.92 -7.85
C GLN A 2 -18.53 21.51 -6.66
N CYS A 3 -19.00 21.31 -5.42
CA CYS A 3 -18.26 21.78 -4.23
C CYS A 3 -16.87 21.12 -4.14
N LEU A 4 -16.78 19.81 -4.36
CA LEU A 4 -15.51 19.08 -4.34
C LEU A 4 -14.59 19.48 -5.50
N SER A 5 -15.13 19.76 -6.69
CA SER A 5 -14.31 20.23 -7.82
C SER A 5 -13.76 21.63 -7.62
N ASN A 6 -14.35 22.43 -6.72
CA ASN A 6 -13.88 23.76 -6.37
C ASN A 6 -12.96 23.76 -5.13
N VAL A 7 -12.43 22.61 -4.72
CA VAL A 7 -11.34 22.52 -3.73
C VAL A 7 -10.02 22.41 -4.50
N PRO A 8 -9.24 23.49 -4.68
CA PRO A 8 -8.11 23.50 -5.62
C PRO A 8 -7.08 22.39 -5.36
N PRO A 9 -6.63 22.15 -4.10
CA PRO A 9 -5.67 21.08 -3.83
C PRO A 9 -6.17 19.69 -4.25
N LEU A 10 -7.48 19.43 -4.08
CA LEU A 10 -8.09 18.17 -4.46
C LEU A 10 -8.20 18.05 -5.98
N THR A 11 -8.64 19.11 -6.64
CA THR A 11 -8.82 19.12 -8.10
C THR A 11 -7.49 18.98 -8.83
N GLU A 12 -6.45 19.70 -8.41
CA GLU A 12 -5.11 19.59 -8.99
C GLU A 12 -4.54 18.17 -8.84
N TYR A 13 -4.73 17.54 -7.68
CA TYR A 13 -4.31 16.17 -7.43
C TYR A 13 -4.96 15.14 -8.37
N PHE A 14 -6.25 15.30 -8.64
CA PHE A 14 -6.97 14.41 -9.56
C PHE A 14 -6.67 14.71 -11.04
N VAL A 15 -6.65 15.99 -11.44
CA VAL A 15 -6.44 16.41 -12.84
C VAL A 15 -5.01 16.14 -13.31
N SER A 16 -4.01 16.28 -12.43
CA SER A 16 -2.61 15.92 -12.71
C SER A 16 -2.40 14.41 -12.86
N GLY A 17 -3.35 13.60 -12.38
CA GLY A 17 -3.23 12.14 -12.35
C GLY A 17 -2.37 11.60 -11.21
N ALA A 18 -1.88 12.46 -10.30
CA ALA A 18 -1.08 12.07 -9.14
C ALA A 18 -1.78 11.00 -8.27
N PHE A 19 -3.11 11.06 -8.20
CA PHE A 19 -3.96 10.11 -7.49
C PHE A 19 -3.72 8.63 -7.82
N LYS A 20 -3.27 8.31 -9.04
CA LYS A 20 -3.06 6.92 -9.48
C LYS A 20 -2.00 6.21 -8.65
N ARG A 21 -1.03 6.94 -8.09
CA ARG A 21 0.07 6.38 -7.27
C ARG A 21 -0.40 5.89 -5.91
N ASP A 22 -1.38 6.59 -5.34
CA ASP A 22 -1.87 6.33 -3.98
C ASP A 22 -3.12 5.44 -3.97
N LEU A 23 -3.70 5.19 -5.15
CA LEU A 23 -4.94 4.46 -5.33
C LEU A 23 -4.83 3.00 -4.86
N ASN A 24 -5.78 2.59 -4.03
CA ASN A 24 -5.94 1.22 -3.58
C ASN A 24 -7.03 0.50 -4.37
N ARG A 25 -6.64 -0.41 -5.28
CA ARG A 25 -7.57 -1.18 -6.13
C ARG A 25 -8.02 -2.51 -5.51
N THR A 26 -7.40 -2.95 -4.43
CA THR A 26 -7.61 -4.30 -3.89
C THR A 26 -8.57 -4.34 -2.69
N GLY A 27 -8.99 -3.19 -2.16
CA GLY A 27 -9.87 -3.10 -0.99
C GLY A 27 -10.89 -1.98 -1.09
N GLY A 28 -11.88 -1.97 -0.19
CA GLY A 28 -12.99 -1.01 -0.16
C GLY A 28 -14.16 -1.39 -1.06
N LYS A 29 -15.33 -0.75 -0.85
CA LYS A 29 -16.55 -1.04 -1.62
C LYS A 29 -16.40 -0.70 -3.12
N CYS A 30 -15.67 0.36 -3.43
CA CYS A 30 -15.54 0.90 -4.79
C CYS A 30 -14.28 0.42 -5.55
N ARG A 31 -13.29 -0.17 -4.86
CA ARG A 31 -12.08 -0.81 -5.45
C ARG A 31 -11.29 0.07 -6.42
N GLY A 32 -11.26 1.37 -6.19
CA GLY A 32 -10.57 2.36 -7.02
C GLY A 32 -11.41 2.88 -8.19
N ASN A 33 -12.64 2.37 -8.37
CA ASN A 33 -13.52 2.80 -9.45
C ASN A 33 -14.06 4.21 -9.20
N LEU A 34 -14.34 4.57 -7.93
CA LEU A 34 -14.92 5.88 -7.64
C LEU A 34 -13.92 6.99 -7.94
N ALA A 35 -12.69 6.88 -7.43
CA ALA A 35 -11.61 7.80 -7.73
C ALA A 35 -11.31 7.89 -9.23
N THR A 36 -11.30 6.76 -9.94
CA THR A 36 -11.05 6.74 -11.40
C THR A 36 -12.12 7.50 -12.16
N GLU A 37 -13.40 7.24 -11.86
CA GLU A 37 -14.53 7.89 -12.55
C GLU A 37 -14.69 9.36 -12.13
N TYR A 38 -14.38 9.70 -10.89
CA TYR A 38 -14.34 11.09 -10.42
C TYR A 38 -13.22 11.89 -11.12
N ALA A 39 -12.03 11.32 -11.26
CA ALA A 39 -10.93 11.94 -12.01
C ALA A 39 -11.28 12.17 -13.49
N ALA A 40 -11.97 11.20 -14.11
CA ALA A 40 -12.45 11.32 -15.49
C ALA A 40 -13.50 12.43 -15.63
N LEU A 41 -14.40 12.55 -14.65
CA LEU A 41 -15.38 13.66 -14.60
C LEU A 41 -14.69 15.01 -14.44
N LEU A 42 -13.75 15.16 -13.51
CA LEU A 42 -12.98 16.38 -13.33
C LEU A 42 -12.20 16.76 -14.59
N SER A 43 -11.56 15.79 -15.23
CA SER A 43 -10.85 16.03 -16.49
C SER A 43 -11.78 16.56 -17.58
N LYS A 44 -13.02 16.05 -17.67
CA LYS A 44 -14.02 16.58 -18.61
C LYS A 44 -14.45 18.00 -18.24
N MET A 45 -14.72 18.26 -16.97
CA MET A 45 -15.16 19.58 -16.49
C MET A 45 -14.10 20.67 -16.71
N TRP A 46 -12.84 20.39 -16.38
CA TRP A 46 -11.76 21.39 -16.37
C TRP A 46 -11.00 21.50 -17.70
N ARG A 47 -11.18 20.55 -18.62
CA ARG A 47 -10.59 20.62 -19.98
C ARG A 47 -11.61 21.06 -21.03
N ALA A 48 -12.92 20.98 -20.74
CA ALA A 48 -13.94 21.42 -21.68
C ALA A 48 -13.97 22.96 -21.75
N THR A 49 -14.07 23.47 -22.97
CA THR A 49 -14.16 24.91 -23.24
C THR A 49 -15.59 25.44 -23.03
N SER A 50 -16.60 24.56 -23.08
CA SER A 50 -18.01 24.90 -22.84
C SER A 50 -18.87 23.65 -22.63
N GLY A 51 -19.93 23.75 -21.84
CA GLY A 51 -20.97 22.73 -21.69
C GLY A 51 -21.02 22.06 -20.32
N ALA A 52 -22.00 21.17 -20.13
CA ALA A 52 -22.20 20.41 -18.90
C ALA A 52 -21.58 19.00 -19.00
N ALA A 53 -20.88 18.56 -17.96
CA ALA A 53 -20.35 17.20 -17.87
C ALA A 53 -21.34 16.28 -17.14
N HIS A 54 -21.79 15.22 -17.82
CA HIS A 54 -22.71 14.25 -17.22
C HIS A 54 -21.99 13.32 -16.22
N PRO A 55 -22.39 13.27 -14.93
CA PRO A 55 -21.71 12.47 -13.89
C PRO A 55 -22.21 11.01 -13.82
N GLY A 56 -22.80 10.47 -14.89
CA GLY A 56 -23.48 9.17 -14.88
C GLY A 56 -22.64 8.01 -14.33
N ARG A 57 -21.36 7.94 -14.71
CA ARG A 57 -20.46 6.89 -14.20
C ARG A 57 -20.19 6.99 -12.70
N VAL A 58 -20.04 8.22 -12.19
CA VAL A 58 -19.90 8.47 -10.75
C VAL A 58 -21.17 8.05 -10.02
N LYS A 59 -22.37 8.38 -10.57
CA LYS A 59 -23.65 7.91 -10.03
C LYS A 59 -23.72 6.39 -9.97
N SER A 60 -23.34 5.69 -11.05
CA SER A 60 -23.38 4.23 -11.10
C SER A 60 -22.48 3.58 -10.06
N VAL A 61 -21.25 4.07 -9.88
CA VAL A 61 -20.32 3.52 -8.89
C VAL A 61 -20.83 3.76 -7.46
N ILE A 62 -21.35 4.95 -7.16
CA ILE A 62 -21.91 5.26 -5.84
C ILE A 62 -23.14 4.41 -5.57
N GLY A 63 -24.06 4.28 -6.53
CA GLY A 63 -25.27 3.46 -6.38
C GLY A 63 -24.98 1.97 -6.20
N ALA A 64 -23.89 1.46 -6.78
CA ALA A 64 -23.43 0.10 -6.54
C ALA A 64 -22.82 -0.08 -5.14
N ALA A 65 -22.20 0.97 -4.58
CA ALA A 65 -21.60 0.94 -3.24
C ALA A 65 -22.62 1.24 -2.12
N GLU A 66 -23.66 2.03 -2.42
CA GLU A 66 -24.76 2.41 -1.54
C GLU A 66 -26.08 2.43 -2.30
N SER A 67 -26.91 1.41 -2.05
CA SER A 67 -28.15 1.14 -2.79
C SER A 67 -29.15 2.30 -2.78
N ARG A 68 -29.18 3.13 -1.73
CA ARG A 68 -30.07 4.30 -1.64
C ARG A 68 -29.86 5.32 -2.77
N PHE A 69 -28.66 5.38 -3.35
CA PHE A 69 -28.35 6.28 -4.47
C PHE A 69 -28.59 5.67 -5.86
N MET A 70 -29.12 4.44 -5.93
CA MET A 70 -29.42 3.78 -7.20
C MET A 70 -30.67 4.35 -7.89
N GLY A 71 -31.62 4.84 -7.09
CA GLY A 71 -32.90 5.36 -7.56
C GLY A 71 -32.83 6.73 -8.26
N CYS A 72 -34.00 7.28 -8.52
CA CYS A 72 -34.21 8.63 -9.06
C CYS A 72 -34.91 9.55 -8.05
N GLU A 73 -35.06 9.11 -6.80
CA GLU A 73 -35.63 9.90 -5.73
C GLU A 73 -34.70 11.05 -5.31
N GLN A 74 -35.28 12.11 -4.75
CA GLN A 74 -34.49 13.20 -4.18
C GLN A 74 -33.71 12.69 -2.97
N GLN A 75 -32.48 13.17 -2.82
CA GLN A 75 -31.58 12.79 -1.73
C GLN A 75 -30.97 14.04 -1.11
N ASP A 76 -30.57 13.93 0.15
CA ASP A 76 -29.85 15.00 0.82
C ASP A 76 -28.43 15.15 0.24
N ALA A 77 -28.06 16.38 -0.11
CA ALA A 77 -26.74 16.69 -0.66
C ALA A 77 -25.62 16.52 0.37
N GLN A 78 -25.88 16.75 1.66
CA GLN A 78 -24.94 16.55 2.75
C GLN A 78 -24.62 15.07 2.91
N GLU A 79 -25.64 14.20 2.90
CA GLU A 79 -25.45 12.76 2.99
C GLU A 79 -24.65 12.24 1.79
N PHE A 80 -25.03 12.68 0.58
CA PHE A 80 -24.29 12.32 -0.62
C PHE A 80 -22.82 12.76 -0.54
N LEU A 81 -22.55 13.98 -0.08
CA LEU A 81 -21.19 14.49 0.08
C LEU A 81 -20.38 13.66 1.09
N GLN A 82 -21.00 13.30 2.21
CA GLN A 82 -20.38 12.47 3.23
C GLN A 82 -19.98 11.11 2.65
N ILE A 83 -20.91 10.42 1.98
CA ILE A 83 -20.64 9.11 1.37
C ILE A 83 -19.55 9.17 0.30
N VAL A 84 -19.59 10.17 -0.59
CA VAL A 84 -18.54 10.34 -1.60
C VAL A 84 -17.17 10.52 -0.95
N THR A 85 -17.09 11.34 0.09
CA THR A 85 -15.83 11.64 0.78
C THR A 85 -15.30 10.43 1.53
N GLU A 86 -16.17 9.69 2.24
CA GLU A 86 -15.81 8.44 2.90
C GLU A 86 -15.29 7.40 1.91
N ARG A 87 -16.02 7.17 0.80
CA ARG A 87 -15.65 6.16 -0.19
C ARG A 87 -14.39 6.53 -0.95
N LEU A 88 -14.17 7.82 -1.25
CA LEU A 88 -12.89 8.28 -1.78
C LEU A 88 -11.77 8.02 -0.76
N GLY A 89 -11.95 8.41 0.51
CA GLY A 89 -10.99 8.14 1.58
C GLY A 89 -10.62 6.67 1.71
N ASP A 90 -11.59 5.77 1.60
CA ASP A 90 -11.38 4.32 1.65
C ASP A 90 -10.49 3.77 0.52
N GLU A 91 -10.52 4.43 -0.64
CA GLU A 91 -9.69 4.12 -1.80
C GLU A 91 -8.25 4.65 -1.68
N TYR A 92 -7.94 5.45 -0.65
CA TYR A 92 -6.59 5.96 -0.38
C TYR A 92 -6.10 5.51 0.99
N HIS A 93 -5.34 4.42 1.00
CA HIS A 93 -4.78 3.85 2.23
C HIS A 93 -3.28 3.54 2.10
N ALA A 94 -2.47 4.53 1.72
CA ALA A 94 -1.00 4.41 1.78
C ALA A 94 -0.53 4.03 3.20
N GLY A 95 -1.12 4.63 4.23
CA GLY A 95 -0.79 4.33 5.63
C GLY A 95 -1.10 2.89 6.06
N LYS A 96 -2.19 2.26 5.57
CA LYS A 96 -2.48 0.84 5.90
C LYS A 96 -1.54 -0.10 5.16
N LYS A 97 -1.17 0.20 3.90
CA LYS A 97 -0.18 -0.58 3.14
C LYS A 97 1.20 -0.52 3.80
N VAL A 98 1.66 0.68 4.18
CA VAL A 98 2.95 0.86 4.88
C VAL A 98 2.94 0.11 6.22
N ARG A 99 1.88 0.24 7.04
CA ARG A 99 1.76 -0.50 8.31
C ARG A 99 1.70 -2.02 8.12
N GLY A 100 1.01 -2.48 7.08
CA GLY A 100 0.93 -3.91 6.74
C GLY A 100 2.27 -4.46 6.25
N GLN A 101 3.00 -3.71 5.42
CA GLN A 101 4.35 -4.06 4.97
C GLN A 101 5.37 -4.02 6.11
N ALA A 102 5.29 -3.02 7.00
CA ALA A 102 6.12 -2.93 8.19
C ALA A 102 5.87 -4.13 9.12
N ARG A 103 4.60 -4.50 9.35
CA ARG A 103 4.24 -5.71 10.10
C ARG A 103 4.75 -7.00 9.43
N LYS A 104 4.60 -7.13 8.11
CA LYS A 104 5.12 -8.30 7.38
C LYS A 104 6.65 -8.39 7.43
N LYS A 105 7.37 -7.27 7.26
CA LYS A 105 8.83 -7.22 7.41
C LYS A 105 9.27 -7.61 8.81
N HIS A 106 8.60 -7.10 9.86
CA HIS A 106 8.88 -7.49 11.24
C HIS A 106 8.57 -8.96 11.53
N ALA A 107 7.48 -9.51 10.98
CA ALA A 107 7.14 -10.92 11.15
C ALA A 107 8.13 -11.86 10.43
N VAL A 108 8.59 -11.47 9.23
CA VAL A 108 9.62 -12.22 8.50
C VAL A 108 10.97 -12.17 9.24
N ALA A 109 11.37 -11.00 9.75
CA ALA A 109 12.59 -10.86 10.56
C ALA A 109 12.53 -11.67 11.87
N ALA A 110 11.36 -11.76 12.51
CA ALA A 110 11.17 -12.59 13.71
C ALA A 110 11.26 -14.10 13.40
N ASN A 111 10.77 -14.52 12.24
CA ASN A 111 10.84 -15.92 11.81
C ASN A 111 12.28 -16.31 11.42
N ASP A 112 13.01 -15.42 10.75
CA ASP A 112 14.42 -15.61 10.37
C ASP A 112 15.35 -15.69 11.61
N ALA A 113 15.09 -14.84 12.62
CA ALA A 113 15.79 -14.89 13.90
C ALA A 113 15.52 -16.19 14.69
N SER A 114 14.33 -16.77 14.54
CA SER A 114 13.96 -18.05 15.17
C SER A 114 14.55 -19.27 14.44
N GLN A 115 14.86 -19.15 13.14
CA GLN A 115 15.58 -20.18 12.39
C GLN A 115 17.09 -20.16 12.67
N LEU A 116 17.67 -19.01 13.05
CA LEU A 116 19.09 -18.92 13.44
C LEU A 116 19.40 -19.56 14.82
N SER A 117 18.40 -19.78 15.67
CA SER A 117 18.60 -20.35 17.02
C SER A 117 18.55 -21.89 17.09
N LEU A 118 18.52 -22.58 15.94
CA LEU A 118 18.30 -24.04 15.87
C LEU A 118 19.49 -24.86 15.35
N ASP A 119 20.72 -24.30 15.35
CA ASP A 119 21.93 -25.00 14.89
C ASP A 119 23.04 -25.17 15.95
N HIS A 120 22.73 -25.10 17.26
CA HIS A 120 23.74 -25.32 18.31
C HIS A 120 23.28 -26.38 19.33
N THR A 121 23.29 -27.64 18.90
CA THR A 121 23.57 -28.78 19.78
C THR A 121 24.76 -29.56 19.22
N LYS A 122 25.93 -28.92 19.14
CA LYS A 122 27.18 -29.67 19.23
C LYS A 122 27.50 -29.89 20.70
N THR A 123 27.52 -31.15 21.10
CA THR A 123 27.86 -31.60 22.45
C THR A 123 29.28 -31.18 22.82
N PRO A 124 29.54 -30.83 24.10
CA PRO A 124 30.82 -30.30 24.57
C PRO A 124 32.07 -31.13 24.24
N ASP A 125 31.93 -32.43 23.96
CA ASP A 125 33.05 -33.34 23.66
C ASP A 125 33.73 -33.11 22.28
N GLU A 126 33.13 -32.35 21.36
CA GLU A 126 33.73 -32.09 20.03
C GLU A 126 34.71 -30.90 19.98
N LEU A 127 34.79 -30.08 21.04
CA LEU A 127 35.66 -28.89 21.06
C LEU A 127 37.14 -29.23 21.30
N ASP A 128 37.44 -30.30 22.02
CA ASP A 128 38.80 -30.70 22.39
C ASP A 128 39.60 -31.27 21.20
N ARG A 129 38.93 -31.86 20.21
CA ARG A 129 39.59 -32.45 19.03
C ARG A 129 39.99 -31.43 17.97
N SER A 130 39.43 -30.22 18.02
CA SER A 130 39.64 -29.18 17.02
C SER A 130 40.86 -28.29 17.31
N GLU A 131 41.20 -28.09 18.58
CA GLU A 131 42.36 -27.28 18.97
C GLU A 131 43.69 -27.99 18.66
N GLU A 132 43.71 -29.32 18.77
CA GLU A 132 44.90 -30.11 18.51
C GLU A 132 45.32 -30.12 17.03
N THR A 133 44.36 -30.01 16.10
CA THR A 133 44.63 -29.96 14.66
C THR A 133 45.07 -28.57 14.19
N ILE A 134 44.56 -27.52 14.82
CA ILE A 134 44.98 -26.13 14.56
C ILE A 134 46.42 -25.94 15.03
N ASN A 135 46.77 -26.42 16.22
CA ASN A 135 48.12 -26.25 16.78
C ASN A 135 49.20 -27.02 15.98
N LYS A 136 48.84 -28.19 15.42
CA LYS A 136 49.72 -28.92 14.50
C LYS A 136 49.93 -28.14 13.19
N ARG A 137 48.91 -27.46 12.67
CA ARG A 137 49.02 -26.70 11.39
C ARG A 137 49.84 -25.42 11.51
N THR A 138 49.75 -24.72 12.64
CA THR A 138 50.56 -23.51 12.91
C THR A 138 52.04 -23.84 13.08
N THR A 139 52.37 -24.96 13.73
CA THR A 139 53.77 -25.38 13.91
C THR A 139 54.48 -25.76 12.60
N TRP A 140 53.79 -26.39 11.64
CA TRP A 140 54.36 -26.67 10.30
C TRP A 140 54.68 -25.39 9.50
N HIS A 141 53.85 -24.35 9.60
CA HIS A 141 54.07 -23.09 8.89
C HIS A 141 55.26 -22.28 9.44
N GLN A 142 55.54 -22.41 10.74
CA GLN A 142 56.62 -21.68 11.39
C GLN A 142 58.00 -22.29 11.09
N GLN A 143 58.07 -23.58 10.75
CA GLN A 143 59.32 -24.28 10.42
C GLN A 143 59.73 -24.15 8.94
N GLN A 144 58.83 -23.69 8.07
CA GLN A 144 59.09 -23.42 6.64
C GLN A 144 59.65 -22.00 6.37
N GLN A 145 59.63 -21.10 7.35
CA GLN A 145 60.09 -19.70 7.23
C GLN A 145 61.52 -19.48 7.78
N LEU A 146 62.19 -20.55 8.24
CA LEU A 146 63.52 -20.52 8.87
C LEU A 146 64.61 -21.26 8.05
N LYS A 147 64.36 -21.50 6.76
CA LYS A 147 65.34 -21.96 5.78
C LYS A 147 65.40 -20.97 4.62
#